data_AF-A0A5C0ZYC4-F1
#
_entry.id   AF-A0A5C0ZYC4-F1
#
_cell.length_a   1.000
_cell.length_b   1.000
_cell.length_c   1.000
_cell.angle_alpha   90.00
_cell.angle_beta   90.00
_cell.angle_gamma   90.00
#
_symmetry.space_group_name_H-M   'P 1'
#
loop_
_entity.id
_entity.type
_entity.pdbx_description
1 polymer ?
#
loop_
_entity_poly.entity_id
_entity_poly.type
_entity_poly.pdbx_seq_one_letter_code
_entity_poly.pdbx_strand_id
1 'polypeptide(L)'
;MRARKRNGWCVVYVAGTKRAHRKQSATRKTCRSAARNAGIWHICNATRRGDAPGKTWTINKSGPLMNGKELQALRKMLMLDVSEAASHVGHVSNRTWQYWEAGRSRIPVDVEMEMEVLKQKRAERINHIEASMEGVPFEDWDKALSLKFYQRFEDYQAEHPESTLVDWRIDQAVAAWFFADGVAQLT
;
A
#
# COMPACT_ATOMS: atom_id res chain seq x y z
N MET A 1 -14.99 32.21 12.31
CA MET A 1 -15.22 31.40 11.10
C MET A 1 -14.12 31.65 10.07
N ARG A 2 -13.22 30.70 9.85
CA ARG A 2 -12.28 30.71 8.72
C ARG A 2 -12.30 29.30 8.10
N ALA A 3 -12.95 29.16 6.96
CA ALA A 3 -12.91 27.95 6.16
C ALA A 3 -11.62 27.96 5.33
N ARG A 4 -10.77 26.94 5.50
CA ARG A 4 -9.61 26.70 4.64
C ARG A 4 -9.91 25.45 3.80
N LYS A 5 -10.27 25.65 2.53
CA LYS A 5 -10.34 24.55 1.54
C LYS A 5 -8.92 24.10 1.21
N ARG A 6 -8.54 22.86 1.55
CA ARG A 6 -7.50 22.12 0.84
C ARG A 6 -7.87 20.64 0.78
N ASN A 7 -7.59 20.05 -0.37
CA ASN A 7 -7.66 18.63 -0.70
C ASN A 7 -9.07 18.05 -0.85
N GLY A 8 -9.81 18.52 -1.85
CA GLY A 8 -10.57 17.65 -2.79
C GLY A 8 -11.61 16.65 -2.26
N TRP A 9 -12.00 16.67 -0.99
CA TRP A 9 -12.98 15.74 -0.44
C TRP A 9 -14.31 16.45 -0.27
N CYS A 10 -15.28 16.09 -1.12
CA CYS A 10 -16.68 16.44 -0.95
C CYS A 10 -17.40 15.17 -0.50
N VAL A 11 -17.55 14.98 0.81
CA VAL A 11 -18.38 13.91 1.36
C VAL A 11 -19.81 14.46 1.44
N VAL A 12 -20.66 14.02 0.51
CA VAL A 12 -22.11 14.29 0.57
C VAL A 12 -22.74 13.24 1.47
N TYR A 13 -23.15 13.62 2.69
CA TYR A 13 -24.00 12.77 3.52
C TYR A 13 -25.44 12.83 3.02
N VAL A 14 -25.96 11.72 2.48
CA VAL A 14 -27.40 11.56 2.26
C VAL A 14 -27.98 10.84 3.47
N ALA A 15 -28.72 11.61 4.29
CA ALA A 15 -29.52 11.11 5.39
C ALA A 15 -30.60 10.12 4.91
N GLY A 16 -30.98 9.20 5.80
CA GLY A 16 -31.66 7.93 5.50
C GLY A 16 -32.91 7.97 4.63
N THR A 17 -33.23 6.82 4.04
CA THR A 17 -34.60 6.28 3.93
C THR A 17 -34.58 4.83 3.43
N LYS A 18 -35.41 3.99 4.05
CA LYS A 18 -35.67 2.59 3.69
C LYS A 18 -36.39 2.50 2.35
N ARG A 19 -35.97 1.61 1.43
CA ARG A 19 -36.91 0.95 0.49
C ARG A 19 -36.33 -0.32 -0.14
N ALA A 20 -37.13 -1.39 -0.08
CA ALA A 20 -36.89 -2.69 -0.69
C ALA A 20 -37.25 -2.70 -2.18
N HIS A 21 -36.50 -3.45 -3.00
CA HIS A 21 -36.95 -3.88 -4.33
C HIS A 21 -36.51 -5.31 -4.70
N ARG A 22 -37.55 -6.17 -4.78
CA ARG A 22 -37.91 -7.13 -5.84
C ARG A 22 -36.86 -8.11 -6.39
N LYS A 23 -37.11 -9.40 -6.10
CA LYS A 23 -36.54 -10.60 -6.74
C LYS A 23 -36.66 -10.56 -8.27
N GLN A 24 -35.57 -10.87 -8.96
CA GLN A 24 -35.60 -11.52 -10.28
C GLN A 24 -34.87 -12.85 -10.18
N SER A 25 -35.64 -13.91 -10.38
CA SER A 25 -35.20 -15.27 -10.59
C SER A 25 -34.68 -15.41 -12.02
N ALA A 26 -33.43 -15.80 -12.19
CA ALA A 26 -32.92 -16.36 -13.45
C ALA A 26 -32.23 -17.69 -13.15
N THR A 27 -32.64 -18.67 -13.95
CA THR A 27 -32.51 -20.11 -13.80
C THR A 27 -31.10 -20.65 -14.02
N ARG A 28 -30.82 -21.75 -13.29
CA ARG A 28 -29.65 -22.63 -13.36
C ARG A 28 -29.15 -22.93 -14.78
N LYS A 29 -27.85 -22.76 -15.00
CA LYS A 29 -26.92 -23.71 -15.64
C LYS A 29 -25.48 -23.28 -15.33
N THR A 30 -24.94 -23.78 -14.21
CA THR A 30 -23.80 -24.71 -14.17
C THR A 30 -22.47 -24.13 -14.64
N CYS A 31 -21.57 -23.81 -13.70
CA CYS A 31 -20.26 -24.49 -13.61
C CYS A 31 -19.59 -24.25 -12.25
N ARG A 32 -18.81 -25.25 -11.86
CA ARG A 32 -18.15 -25.51 -10.58
C ARG A 32 -17.09 -24.48 -10.17
N SER A 33 -16.62 -24.68 -8.94
CA SER A 33 -15.51 -24.09 -8.16
C SER A 33 -15.76 -22.67 -7.67
N ALA A 34 -16.10 -22.43 -6.39
CA ALA A 34 -15.43 -22.81 -5.14
C ALA A 34 -14.02 -22.19 -4.99
N ALA A 35 -13.77 -21.64 -3.80
CA ALA A 35 -12.54 -21.05 -3.29
C ALA A 35 -12.21 -19.60 -3.73
N ARG A 36 -12.90 -18.63 -3.12
CA ARG A 36 -12.34 -17.31 -2.80
C ARG A 36 -12.19 -17.25 -1.29
N ASN A 37 -10.98 -17.50 -0.80
CA ASN A 37 -10.44 -17.06 0.49
C ASN A 37 -9.16 -17.86 0.79
N ALA A 38 -8.05 -17.37 0.24
CA ALA A 38 -6.70 -17.48 0.79
C ALA A 38 -5.82 -16.66 -0.14
N GLY A 39 -5.10 -15.67 0.39
CA GLY A 39 -4.08 -14.90 -0.31
C GLY A 39 -2.88 -15.77 -0.66
N ILE A 40 -3.06 -16.70 -1.59
CA ILE A 40 -2.00 -17.47 -2.22
C ILE A 40 -2.17 -17.22 -3.72
N TRP A 41 -1.35 -16.31 -4.25
CA TRP A 41 -1.17 -16.21 -5.69
C TRP A 41 -0.47 -17.48 -6.15
N HIS A 42 -1.26 -18.51 -6.46
CA HIS A 42 -0.76 -19.54 -7.36
C HIS A 42 -0.36 -18.84 -8.65
N ILE A 43 0.88 -19.03 -9.08
CA ILE A 43 1.27 -18.83 -10.47
C ILE A 43 0.40 -19.80 -11.28
N CYS A 44 -0.79 -19.34 -11.68
CA CYS A 44 -1.61 -20.04 -12.64
C CYS A 44 -0.86 -19.94 -13.96
N ASN A 45 -0.17 -21.02 -14.33
CA ASN A 45 0.21 -21.28 -15.71
C ASN A 45 -1.08 -21.47 -16.52
N ALA A 46 -1.71 -20.36 -16.89
CA ALA A 46 -2.82 -20.33 -17.80
C ALA A 46 -2.28 -20.54 -19.22
N THR A 47 -2.18 -21.81 -19.65
CA THR A 47 -2.00 -22.13 -21.07
C THR A 47 -3.29 -21.80 -21.81
N ARG A 48 -3.25 -20.84 -22.75
CA ARG A 48 -4.36 -20.67 -23.69
C ARG A 48 -4.37 -21.86 -24.64
N ARG A 49 -5.56 -22.32 -25.05
CA ARG A 49 -5.68 -23.37 -26.08
C ARG A 49 -4.99 -22.87 -27.35
N GLY A 50 -3.87 -23.51 -27.71
CA GLY A 50 -3.08 -23.20 -28.91
C GLY A 50 -1.62 -22.82 -28.68
N ASP A 51 -1.16 -22.71 -27.43
CA ASP A 51 0.24 -22.35 -27.15
C ASP A 51 1.19 -23.53 -27.30
N ALA A 52 2.32 -23.30 -28.00
CA ALA A 52 3.42 -24.27 -28.10
C ALA A 52 4.11 -24.45 -26.73
N PRO A 53 4.52 -25.67 -26.36
CA PRO A 53 5.21 -25.92 -25.10
C PRO A 53 6.54 -25.16 -25.08
N GLY A 54 6.74 -24.31 -24.07
CA GLY A 54 7.99 -23.54 -23.87
C GLY A 54 7.92 -22.03 -24.16
N LYS A 55 6.76 -21.47 -24.53
CA LYS A 55 6.63 -20.00 -24.63
C LYS A 55 6.60 -19.35 -23.25
N THR A 56 7.65 -18.61 -22.92
CA THR A 56 7.62 -17.62 -21.85
C THR A 56 6.83 -16.40 -22.30
N TRP A 57 5.78 -16.04 -21.56
CA TRP A 57 5.06 -14.79 -21.78
C TRP A 57 5.80 -13.67 -21.05
N THR A 58 6.45 -12.78 -21.78
CA THR A 58 6.76 -11.45 -21.23
C THR A 58 5.42 -10.78 -20.97
N ILE A 59 5.06 -10.61 -19.69
CA ILE A 59 3.95 -9.76 -19.28
C ILE A 59 4.34 -8.35 -19.71
N ASN A 60 3.93 -7.95 -20.91
CA ASN A 60 3.98 -6.56 -21.35
C ASN A 60 2.99 -5.79 -20.48
N LYS A 61 3.44 -5.34 -19.30
CA LYS A 61 2.77 -4.29 -18.55
C LYS A 61 2.64 -3.11 -19.51
N SER A 62 1.42 -2.84 -19.96
CA SER A 62 1.04 -1.72 -20.84
C SER A 62 0.72 -0.43 -20.05
N GLY A 63 0.98 -0.41 -18.74
CA GLY A 63 0.99 0.80 -17.94
C GLY A 63 2.32 1.55 -18.08
N PRO A 64 2.35 2.87 -17.83
CA PRO A 64 3.61 3.62 -17.81
C PRO A 64 4.54 3.00 -16.75
N LEU A 65 5.72 2.58 -17.19
CA LEU A 65 6.77 2.06 -16.32
C LEU A 65 7.17 3.16 -15.32
N MET A 66 7.28 2.79 -14.04
CA MET A 66 7.78 3.70 -13.00
C MET A 66 9.12 4.32 -13.42
N ASN A 67 9.24 5.64 -13.30
CA ASN A 67 10.46 6.36 -13.60
C ASN A 67 11.32 6.59 -12.33
N GLY A 68 12.58 7.00 -12.51
CA GLY A 68 13.52 7.18 -11.38
C GLY A 68 13.06 8.19 -10.33
N LYS A 69 12.31 9.24 -10.73
CA LYS A 69 11.77 10.24 -9.78
C LYS A 69 10.62 9.65 -8.96
N GLU A 70 9.76 8.85 -9.59
CA GLU A 70 8.67 8.15 -8.90
C GLU A 70 9.23 7.14 -7.90
N LEU A 71 10.25 6.35 -8.29
CA LEU A 71 10.94 5.44 -7.40
C LEU A 71 11.54 6.18 -6.18
N GLN A 72 12.22 7.30 -6.43
CA GLN A 72 12.79 8.10 -5.36
C GLN A 72 11.72 8.70 -4.43
N ALA A 73 10.60 9.15 -5.00
CA ALA A 73 9.48 9.68 -4.23
C ALA A 73 8.86 8.58 -3.34
N LEU A 74 8.64 7.38 -3.88
CA LEU A 74 8.13 6.25 -3.11
C LEU A 74 9.07 5.87 -1.97
N ARG A 75 10.38 5.76 -2.24
CA ARG A 75 11.36 5.43 -1.19
C ARG A 75 11.32 6.44 -0.05
N LYS A 76 11.30 7.74 -0.36
CA LYS A 76 11.21 8.81 0.65
C LYS A 76 9.89 8.79 1.41
N MET A 77 8.78 8.56 0.72
CA MET A 77 7.45 8.46 1.33
C MET A 77 7.34 7.27 2.29
N LEU A 78 8.04 6.17 1.99
CA LEU A 78 8.13 4.99 2.85
C LEU A 78 9.21 5.11 3.93
N MET A 79 9.86 6.28 4.06
CA MET A 79 10.96 6.55 4.99
C MET A 79 12.15 5.58 4.88
N LEU A 80 12.37 4.99 3.69
CA LEU A 80 13.49 4.10 3.45
C LEU A 80 14.74 4.89 3.05
N ASP A 81 15.88 4.52 3.63
CA ASP A 81 17.16 4.99 3.13
C ASP A 81 17.58 4.25 1.85
N VAL A 82 18.52 4.82 1.10
CA VAL A 82 19.03 4.19 -0.14
C VAL A 82 19.63 2.81 0.16
N SER A 83 20.36 2.67 1.27
CA SER A 83 20.93 1.39 1.70
C SER A 83 19.85 0.38 2.05
N GLU A 84 18.82 0.79 2.78
CA GLU A 84 17.73 -0.11 3.19
C GLU A 84 16.92 -0.57 1.98
N ALA A 85 16.57 0.34 1.08
CA ALA A 85 15.85 0.00 -0.14
C ALA A 85 16.70 -0.92 -1.05
N ALA A 86 17.99 -0.63 -1.21
CA ALA A 86 18.89 -1.46 -1.99
C ALA A 86 19.06 -2.87 -1.39
N SER A 87 19.16 -3.00 -0.06
CA SER A 87 19.35 -4.29 0.61
C SER A 87 18.06 -5.11 0.74
N HIS A 88 16.94 -4.49 1.12
CA HIS A 88 15.70 -5.19 1.45
C HIS A 88 14.69 -5.29 0.30
N VAL A 89 14.74 -4.39 -0.68
CA VAL A 89 13.82 -4.41 -1.84
C VAL A 89 14.55 -4.85 -3.09
N GLY A 90 15.67 -4.20 -3.42
CA GLY A 90 16.37 -4.44 -4.67
C GLY A 90 17.34 -5.62 -4.64
N HIS A 91 17.80 -6.04 -3.47
CA HIS A 91 18.91 -6.98 -3.28
C HIS A 91 20.14 -6.65 -4.12
N VAL A 92 20.48 -5.35 -4.19
CA VAL A 92 21.56 -4.79 -5.00
C VAL A 92 22.45 -3.86 -4.19
N SER A 93 23.52 -3.37 -4.80
CA SER A 93 24.34 -2.30 -4.22
C SER A 93 23.60 -0.96 -4.20
N ASN A 94 23.95 -0.08 -3.24
CA ASN A 94 23.45 1.29 -3.16
C ASN A 94 23.65 2.06 -4.47
N ARG A 95 24.78 1.80 -5.16
CA ARG A 95 25.11 2.44 -6.44
C ARG A 95 24.11 2.06 -7.54
N THR A 96 23.72 0.79 -7.61
CA THR A 96 22.72 0.31 -8.57
C THR A 96 21.38 1.00 -8.34
N TRP A 97 20.95 1.10 -7.09
CA TRP A 97 19.72 1.81 -6.73
C TRP A 97 19.77 3.29 -7.14
N GLN A 98 20.88 3.98 -6.86
CA GLN A 98 21.07 5.38 -7.26
C GLN A 98 21.04 5.57 -8.78
N TYR A 99 21.51 4.60 -9.57
CA TYR A 99 21.41 4.67 -11.04
C TYR A 99 19.96 4.58 -11.52
N TRP A 100 19.12 3.79 -10.85
CA TRP A 100 17.68 3.76 -11.10
C TRP A 100 17.01 5.09 -10.78
N GLU A 101 17.27 5.65 -9.59
CA GLU A 101 16.69 6.95 -9.19
C GLU A 101 17.14 8.10 -10.10
N ALA A 102 18.39 8.07 -10.56
CA ALA A 102 18.93 9.06 -11.49
C ALA A 102 18.42 8.88 -12.94
N GLY A 103 17.66 7.82 -13.23
CA GLY A 103 17.20 7.49 -14.59
C GLY A 103 18.31 7.04 -15.53
N ARG A 104 19.49 6.67 -15.00
CA ARG A 104 20.64 6.17 -15.79
C ARG A 104 20.47 4.71 -16.19
N SER A 105 19.62 3.97 -15.49
CA SER A 105 19.29 2.58 -15.78
C SER A 105 17.82 2.35 -15.56
N ARG A 106 17.24 1.43 -16.34
CA ARG A 106 15.84 1.06 -16.20
C ARG A 106 15.62 0.34 -14.87
N ILE A 107 14.50 0.65 -14.22
CA ILE A 107 14.06 -0.01 -13.00
C ILE A 107 13.59 -1.43 -13.36
N PRO A 108 14.08 -2.48 -12.69
CA PRO A 108 13.59 -3.84 -12.85
C PRO A 108 12.10 -3.96 -12.49
N VAL A 109 11.35 -4.79 -13.22
CA VAL A 109 9.88 -4.90 -13.06
C VAL A 109 9.49 -5.49 -11.71
N ASP A 110 10.28 -6.42 -11.19
CA ASP A 110 10.17 -6.97 -9.83
C ASP A 110 10.30 -5.89 -8.76
N VAL A 111 11.32 -5.02 -8.86
CA VAL A 111 11.50 -3.89 -7.95
C VAL A 111 10.32 -2.91 -8.03
N GLU A 112 9.85 -2.59 -9.24
CA GLU A 112 8.67 -1.75 -9.44
C GLU A 112 7.42 -2.34 -8.77
N MET A 113 7.18 -3.65 -8.96
CA MET A 113 6.05 -4.34 -8.34
C MET A 113 6.15 -4.33 -6.82
N GLU A 114 7.34 -4.60 -6.27
CA GLU A 114 7.55 -4.60 -4.83
C GLU A 114 7.30 -3.21 -4.22
N MET A 115 7.81 -2.15 -4.84
CA MET A 115 7.57 -0.78 -4.39
C MET A 115 6.08 -0.39 -4.40
N GLU A 116 5.31 -0.87 -5.39
CA GLU A 116 3.86 -0.67 -5.41
C GLU A 116 3.14 -1.50 -4.33
N VAL A 117 3.61 -2.72 -4.03
CA VAL A 117 3.10 -3.52 -2.90
C VAL A 117 3.34 -2.79 -1.56
N LEU A 118 4.54 -2.23 -1.35
CA LEU A 118 4.85 -1.48 -0.12
C LEU A 118 4.01 -0.21 0.01
N LYS A 119 3.80 0.51 -1.09
CA LYS A 119 2.90 1.66 -1.13
C LYS A 119 1.46 1.27 -0.79
N GLN A 120 0.98 0.15 -1.32
CA GLN A 120 -0.34 -0.38 -1.01
C GLN A 120 -0.46 -0.77 0.47
N LYS A 121 0.56 -1.45 1.02
CA LYS A 121 0.63 -1.80 2.44
C LYS A 121 0.58 -0.55 3.34
N ARG A 122 1.27 0.52 2.97
CA ARG A 122 1.17 1.82 3.65
C ARG A 122 -0.25 2.39 3.61
N ALA A 123 -0.93 2.32 2.46
CA ALA A 123 -2.31 2.78 2.35
C ALA A 123 -3.26 1.95 3.22
N GLU A 124 -3.06 0.64 3.30
CA GLU A 124 -3.84 -0.24 4.18
C GLU A 124 -3.65 0.08 5.66
N ARG A 125 -2.42 0.41 6.09
CA ARG A 125 -2.14 0.88 7.46
C ARG A 125 -2.88 2.17 7.79
N ILE A 126 -2.88 3.13 6.85
CA ILE A 126 -3.65 4.38 7.01
C ILE A 126 -5.14 4.08 7.13
N ASN A 127 -5.70 3.31 6.20
CA ASN A 127 -7.12 2.96 6.22
C ASN A 127 -7.53 2.26 7.53
N HIS A 128 -6.65 1.41 8.08
CA HIS A 128 -6.91 0.72 9.34
C HIS A 128 -6.98 1.70 10.52
N ILE A 129 -6.09 2.69 10.57
CA ILE A 129 -6.10 3.74 11.60
C ILE A 129 -7.30 4.66 11.41
N GLU A 130 -7.60 5.11 10.19
CA GLU A 130 -8.78 5.93 9.92
C GLU A 130 -10.08 5.23 10.33
N ALA A 131 -10.18 3.92 10.07
CA ALA A 131 -11.32 3.11 10.50
C ALA A 131 -11.44 3.01 12.03
N SER A 132 -10.32 2.99 12.77
CA SER A 132 -10.37 2.98 14.25
C SER A 132 -10.81 4.33 14.84
N MET A 133 -10.75 5.40 14.05
CA MET A 133 -11.23 6.74 14.41
C MET A 133 -12.67 7.02 13.97
N GLU A 134 -13.35 6.07 13.34
CA GLU A 134 -14.72 6.26 12.87
C GLU A 134 -15.67 6.60 14.05
N GLY A 135 -16.41 7.70 13.91
CA GLY A 135 -17.36 8.17 14.93
C GLY A 135 -16.77 9.09 16.00
N VAL A 136 -15.45 9.32 16.00
CA VAL A 136 -14.83 10.33 16.89
C VAL A 136 -15.09 11.73 16.32
N PRO A 137 -15.62 12.68 17.11
CA PRO A 137 -15.73 14.08 16.70
C PRO A 137 -14.37 14.67 16.31
N PHE A 138 -14.33 15.46 15.24
CA PHE A 138 -13.09 16.06 14.72
C PHE A 138 -12.29 16.84 15.77
N GLU A 139 -12.98 17.48 16.72
CA GLU A 139 -12.40 18.29 17.79
C GLU A 139 -11.61 17.48 18.83
N ASP A 140 -11.75 16.15 18.83
CA ASP A 140 -11.09 15.24 19.77
C ASP A 140 -10.10 14.29 19.09
N TRP A 141 -9.85 14.45 17.78
CA TRP A 141 -8.95 13.58 17.03
C TRP A 141 -7.52 13.59 17.59
N ASP A 142 -7.00 14.76 17.95
CA ASP A 142 -5.67 14.97 18.52
C ASP A 142 -5.46 14.31 19.90
N LYS A 143 -6.55 14.00 20.60
CA LYS A 143 -6.55 13.28 21.88
C LYS A 143 -6.87 11.80 21.72
N ALA A 144 -7.62 11.44 20.67
CA ALA A 144 -8.09 10.10 20.44
C ALA A 144 -7.01 9.19 19.84
N LEU A 145 -6.04 9.75 19.10
CA LEU A 145 -5.02 8.97 18.42
C LEU A 145 -3.62 9.24 18.99
N SER A 146 -3.07 8.22 19.66
CA SER A 146 -1.68 8.18 20.11
C SER A 146 -0.94 7.06 19.39
N LEU A 147 0.09 7.41 18.63
CA LEU A 147 0.88 6.45 17.83
C LEU A 147 2.30 6.34 18.37
N LYS A 148 2.82 5.11 18.47
CA LYS A 148 4.20 4.87 18.88
C LYS A 148 5.20 5.22 17.77
N PHE A 149 6.19 6.04 18.10
CA PHE A 149 7.28 6.40 17.18
C PHE A 149 8.61 5.84 17.69
N TYR A 150 9.05 4.74 17.10
CA TYR A 150 10.23 4.02 17.54
C TYR A 150 11.49 4.62 16.90
N GLN A 151 12.43 5.07 17.74
CA GLN A 151 13.71 5.62 17.27
C GLN A 151 14.65 4.54 16.73
N ARG A 152 14.50 3.29 17.17
CA ARG A 152 15.35 2.16 16.81
C ARG A 152 14.52 0.97 16.37
N PHE A 153 15.04 0.23 15.39
CA PHE A 153 14.38 -0.98 14.91
C PHE A 153 14.27 -2.05 15.99
N GLU A 154 15.27 -2.17 16.87
CA GLU A 154 15.27 -3.19 17.92
C GLU A 154 14.10 -3.00 18.91
N ASP A 155 13.77 -1.75 19.24
CA ASP A 155 12.66 -1.42 20.14
C ASP A 155 11.31 -1.76 19.48
N TYR A 156 11.18 -1.50 18.17
CA TYR A 156 10.01 -1.90 17.39
C TYR A 156 9.87 -3.43 17.32
N GLN A 157 10.97 -4.12 17.05
CA GLN A 157 11.00 -5.57 16.89
C GLN A 157 10.71 -6.30 18.21
N ALA A 158 11.10 -5.74 19.36
CA ALA A 158 10.76 -6.30 20.66
C ALA A 158 9.24 -6.39 20.88
N GLU A 159 8.47 -5.43 20.37
CA GLU A 159 7.00 -5.42 20.42
C GLU A 159 6.36 -6.13 19.21
N HIS A 160 7.07 -6.21 18.09
CA HIS A 160 6.60 -6.81 16.84
C HIS A 160 7.59 -7.86 16.30
N PRO A 161 7.73 -9.05 16.95
CA PRO A 161 8.82 -9.99 16.64
C PRO A 161 8.81 -10.54 15.20
N GLU A 162 7.63 -10.63 14.59
CA GLU A 162 7.48 -11.13 13.22
C GLU A 162 7.64 -10.06 12.14
N SER A 163 7.82 -8.80 12.53
CA SER A 163 7.88 -7.68 11.59
C SER A 163 9.30 -7.41 11.09
N THR A 164 9.39 -6.97 9.84
CA THR A 164 10.65 -6.65 9.17
C THR A 164 11.05 -5.19 9.37
N LEU A 165 12.29 -4.84 9.00
CA LEU A 165 12.75 -3.44 8.96
C LEU A 165 11.86 -2.59 8.04
N VAL A 166 11.38 -3.16 6.93
CA VAL A 166 10.49 -2.45 5.99
C VAL A 166 9.13 -2.18 6.63
N ASP A 167 8.60 -3.10 7.43
CA ASP A 167 7.35 -2.91 8.17
C ASP A 167 7.47 -1.78 9.18
N TRP A 168 8.57 -1.77 9.93
CA TRP A 168 8.89 -0.67 10.83
C TRP A 168 8.93 0.67 10.11
N ARG A 169 9.64 0.77 8.97
CA ARG A 169 9.72 2.01 8.18
C ARG A 169 8.35 2.46 7.68
N ILE A 170 7.49 1.53 7.25
CA ILE A 170 6.10 1.84 6.87
C ILE A 170 5.32 2.39 8.07
N ASP A 171 5.38 1.74 9.23
CA ASP A 171 4.63 2.18 10.40
C ASP A 171 5.14 3.55 10.90
N GLN A 172 6.45 3.81 10.87
CA GLN A 172 7.01 5.14 11.14
C GLN A 172 6.56 6.19 10.12
N ALA A 173 6.50 5.84 8.84
CA ALA A 173 6.01 6.73 7.77
C ALA A 173 4.52 7.07 7.91
N VAL A 174 3.73 6.16 8.47
CA VAL A 174 2.31 6.39 8.77
C VAL A 174 2.16 7.25 10.02
N ALA A 175 2.89 6.94 11.10
CA ALA A 175 2.89 7.74 12.31
C ALA A 175 3.32 9.20 12.06
N ALA A 176 4.40 9.39 11.31
CA ALA A 176 4.87 10.72 10.90
C ALA A 176 3.82 11.48 10.06
N TRP A 177 3.07 10.77 9.21
CA TRP A 177 2.02 11.38 8.38
C TRP A 177 0.85 11.89 9.23
N PHE A 178 0.32 11.07 10.13
CA PHE A 178 -0.78 11.48 11.02
C PHE A 178 -0.36 12.61 11.99
N PHE A 179 0.88 12.56 12.49
CA PHE A 179 1.42 13.64 13.32
C PHE A 179 1.54 14.95 12.52
N ALA A 180 2.08 14.88 11.29
CA ALA A 180 2.23 16.06 10.43
C ALA A 180 0.89 16.70 10.05
N ASP A 181 -0.19 15.91 9.94
CA ASP A 181 -1.54 16.41 9.67
C ASP A 181 -2.24 16.96 10.92
N GLY A 182 -1.62 16.81 12.11
CA GLY A 182 -2.16 17.30 13.38
C GLY A 182 -3.26 16.41 13.97
N VAL A 183 -3.34 15.15 13.51
CA VAL A 183 -4.39 14.19 13.88
C VAL A 183 -3.93 13.26 15.01
N ALA A 184 -2.62 13.05 15.17
CA ALA A 184 -2.06 12.15 16.18
C ALA A 184 -1.00 12.82 17.05
N GLN A 185 -0.87 12.33 18.28
CA GLN A 185 0.31 12.52 19.11
C GLN A 185 1.26 11.33 18.99
N LEU A 186 2.56 11.58 19.14
CA LEU A 186 3.58 10.55 19.11
C LEU A 186 4.05 10.22 20.53
N THR A 187 4.21 8.93 20.82
CA THR A 187 4.74 8.40 22.08
C THR A 187 5.96 7.55 21.87
#